data_AF-A0A1V5PN84-F1
#
_entry.id   AF-A0A1V5PN84-F1
#
_cell.length_a   1.000
_cell.length_b   1.000
_cell.length_c   1.000
_cell.angle_alpha   90.00
_cell.angle_beta   90.00
_cell.angle_gamma   90.00
#
_symmetry.space_group_name_H-M   'P 1'
#
loop_
_entity.id
_entity.type
_entity.pdbx_description
1 polymer ?
#
loop_
_entity_poly.entity_id
_entity_poly.type
_entity_poly.pdbx_seq_one_letter_code
_entity_poly.pdbx_strand_id
1 'polypeptide(L)'
;MSDRVIHIELPLDSDNFLRRACPFCRREFKAETSIQDRQSWVQHQLEAYLLQQGMEIEESQHSEQEQNTRWCPYCGEQAYADSWWTQEQIAYVNTFAHNIRAEMVNEMLESLKRQFPKSSTGLISFEFKYEAMSYITPWISPEVDDMETFALPCCNLRIKLEDNWSRMAYCHVCGFPHQLLGKQS
;
A
#
# COMPACT_ATOMS: atom_id res chain seq x y z
N MET A 1 8.18 21.53 -7.68
CA MET A 1 6.89 20.81 -7.70
C MET A 1 6.09 21.33 -6.52
N SER A 2 4.78 21.54 -6.62
CA SER A 2 4.02 21.97 -5.43
C SER A 2 4.15 20.88 -4.36
N ASP A 3 4.61 21.24 -3.16
CA ASP A 3 4.72 20.37 -1.99
C ASP A 3 3.33 19.91 -1.51
N ARG A 4 2.65 19.10 -2.33
CA ARG A 4 1.37 18.50 -1.99
C ARG A 4 1.66 17.15 -1.35
N VAL A 5 1.57 17.13 -0.03
CA VAL A 5 1.57 15.90 0.76
C VAL A 5 0.28 15.15 0.44
N ILE A 6 0.38 14.02 -0.25
CA ILE A 6 -0.76 13.14 -0.52
C ILE A 6 -0.93 12.24 0.71
N HIS A 7 -1.99 12.48 1.47
CA HIS A 7 -2.32 11.65 2.62
C HIS A 7 -3.17 10.45 2.16
N ILE A 8 -2.56 9.26 2.13
CA ILE A 8 -3.28 8.02 1.82
C ILE A 8 -3.49 7.25 3.12
N GLU A 9 -4.76 7.05 3.48
CA GLU A 9 -5.15 6.27 4.64
C GLU A 9 -5.67 4.90 4.22
N LEU A 10 -5.28 3.89 4.99
CA LEU A 10 -5.81 2.54 4.87
C LEU A 10 -6.92 2.34 5.91
N PRO A 11 -8.00 1.64 5.55
CA PRO A 11 -9.06 1.34 6.49
C PRO A 11 -8.54 0.41 7.59
N LEU A 12 -8.92 0.72 8.82
CA LEU A 12 -8.71 -0.10 10.00
C LEU A 12 -10.07 -0.59 10.50
N ASP A 13 -10.07 -1.74 11.17
CA ASP A 13 -11.28 -2.20 11.84
C ASP A 13 -11.61 -1.38 13.09
N SER A 14 -12.71 -1.69 13.76
CA SER A 14 -13.15 -0.95 14.96
C SER A 14 -12.19 -1.04 16.15
N ASP A 15 -11.28 -2.02 16.15
CA ASP A 15 -10.23 -2.21 17.15
C ASP A 15 -8.86 -1.66 16.71
N ASN A 16 -8.79 -0.94 15.58
CA ASN A 16 -7.58 -0.37 14.95
C ASN A 16 -6.60 -1.41 14.38
N PHE A 17 -7.05 -2.59 13.98
CA PHE A 17 -6.22 -3.55 13.25
C PHE A 17 -6.27 -3.28 11.74
N LEU A 18 -5.12 -3.47 11.09
CA LEU A 18 -5.02 -3.42 9.64
C LEU A 18 -5.02 -4.84 9.07
N ARG A 19 -5.85 -5.08 8.06
CA ARG A 19 -5.84 -6.33 7.30
C ARG A 19 -4.57 -6.48 6.48
N ARG A 20 -4.03 -7.70 6.46
CA ARG A 20 -2.77 -8.11 5.85
C ARG A 20 -2.99 -9.42 5.10
N ALA A 21 -2.28 -9.65 4.02
CA ALA A 21 -2.28 -10.96 3.35
C ALA A 21 -0.87 -11.54 3.28
N CYS A 22 -0.75 -12.85 3.50
CA CYS A 22 0.52 -13.54 3.36
C CYS A 22 0.92 -13.69 1.89
N PRO A 23 2.16 -13.34 1.50
CA PRO A 23 2.60 -13.52 0.11
C PRO A 23 2.74 -15.00 -0.29
N PHE A 24 2.87 -15.91 0.67
CA PHE A 24 3.07 -17.35 0.43
C PHE A 24 1.76 -18.13 0.45
N CYS A 25 1.03 -18.11 1.58
CA CYS A 25 -0.20 -18.88 1.73
C CYS A 25 -1.47 -18.12 1.34
N ARG A 26 -1.36 -16.84 1.00
CA ARG A 26 -2.46 -15.94 0.55
C ARG A 26 -3.60 -15.73 1.56
N ARG A 27 -3.47 -16.28 2.77
CA ARG A 27 -4.42 -16.06 3.86
C ARG A 27 -4.33 -14.64 4.40
N GLU A 28 -5.47 -14.15 4.84
CA GLU A 28 -5.62 -12.84 5.43
C GLU A 28 -5.71 -12.92 6.96
N PHE A 29 -5.10 -11.95 7.61
CA PHE A 29 -5.15 -11.74 9.06
C PHE A 29 -5.17 -10.24 9.31
N LYS A 30 -5.45 -9.82 10.55
CA LYS A 30 -5.26 -8.41 10.93
C LYS A 30 -4.25 -8.27 12.03
N ALA A 31 -3.37 -7.30 11.87
CA ALA A 31 -2.29 -7.02 12.79
C ALA A 31 -2.35 -5.56 13.25
N GLU A 32 -1.92 -5.33 14.48
CA GLU A 32 -1.64 -3.99 14.97
C GLU A 32 -0.49 -3.37 14.15
N THR A 33 -0.61 -2.07 13.88
CA THR A 33 0.39 -1.34 13.07
C THR A 33 0.46 0.10 13.54
N SER A 34 1.67 0.65 13.67
CA SER A 34 1.83 2.08 13.98
C SER A 34 1.43 2.95 12.79
N ILE A 35 1.22 4.25 13.02
CA ILE A 35 0.98 5.22 11.95
C ILE A 35 2.21 5.28 11.03
N GLN A 36 3.40 5.25 11.61
CA GLN A 36 4.68 5.30 10.91
C GLN A 36 4.86 4.08 9.99
N ASP A 37 4.54 2.88 10.47
CA ASP A 37 4.60 1.66 9.65
C ASP A 37 3.67 1.75 8.43
N ARG A 38 2.46 2.28 8.61
CA ARG A 38 1.50 2.45 7.50
C ARG A 38 1.98 3.48 6.49
N GLN A 39 2.47 4.63 6.97
CA GLN A 39 2.95 5.71 6.11
C GLN A 39 4.21 5.31 5.33
N SER A 40 5.18 4.69 6.01
CA SER A 40 6.41 4.19 5.38
C SER A 40 6.08 3.21 4.25
N TRP A 41 5.12 2.32 4.46
CA TRP A 41 4.70 1.44 3.38
C TRP A 41 4.01 2.17 2.24
N VAL A 42 3.00 3.01 2.54
CA VAL A 42 2.25 3.73 1.50
C VAL A 42 3.25 4.41 0.57
N GLN A 43 4.26 5.06 1.16
CA GLN A 43 5.35 5.68 0.44
C GLN A 43 6.11 4.68 -0.44
N HIS A 44 6.57 3.56 0.12
CA HIS A 44 7.31 2.55 -0.63
C HIS A 44 6.50 1.96 -1.80
N GLN A 45 5.20 1.72 -1.62
CA GLN A 45 4.33 1.21 -2.68
C GLN A 45 4.08 2.24 -3.78
N LEU A 46 3.92 3.52 -3.42
CA LEU A 46 3.85 4.61 -4.39
C LEU A 46 5.13 4.68 -5.22
N GLU A 47 6.29 4.69 -4.56
CA GLU A 47 7.61 4.74 -5.21
C GLU A 47 7.81 3.54 -6.14
N ALA A 48 7.54 2.32 -5.66
CA ALA A 48 7.66 1.11 -6.46
C ALA A 48 6.80 1.16 -7.73
N TYR A 49 5.56 1.65 -7.63
CA TYR A 49 4.69 1.81 -8.81
C TYR A 49 5.26 2.83 -9.79
N LEU A 50 5.67 4.02 -9.31
CA LEU A 50 6.18 5.10 -10.15
C LEU A 50 7.47 4.67 -10.87
N LEU A 51 8.39 4.00 -10.17
CA LEU A 51 9.60 3.40 -10.75
C LEU A 51 9.26 2.36 -11.82
N GLN A 52 8.28 1.48 -11.57
CA GLN A 52 7.83 0.49 -12.56
C GLN A 52 7.29 1.15 -13.84
N GLN A 53 6.71 2.35 -13.72
CA GLN A 53 6.21 3.14 -14.85
C GLN A 53 7.31 3.98 -15.53
N GLY A 54 8.58 3.80 -15.17
CA GLY A 54 9.73 4.45 -15.79
C GLY A 54 9.95 5.89 -15.35
N MET A 55 9.40 6.29 -14.20
CA MET A 55 9.69 7.61 -13.61
C MET A 55 11.00 7.58 -12.84
N GLU A 56 11.80 8.63 -13.01
CA GLU A 56 12.95 8.89 -12.15
C GLU A 56 12.45 9.54 -10.86
N ILE A 57 12.74 8.91 -9.72
CA ILE A 57 12.43 9.43 -8.39
C ILE A 57 13.76 9.64 -7.70
N GLU A 58 13.93 10.79 -7.04
CA GLU A 58 15.09 11.01 -6.17
C GLU A 58 15.04 9.96 -5.05
N GLU A 59 16.09 9.14 -4.94
CA GLU A 59 16.19 8.13 -3.88
C GLU A 59 16.04 8.84 -2.53
N SER A 60 14.95 8.57 -1.82
CA SER A 60 14.82 8.98 -0.44
C SER A 60 15.88 8.22 0.36
N GLN A 61 16.68 8.93 1.16
CA GLN A 61 17.66 8.32 2.06
C GLN A 61 16.92 7.56 3.18
N HIS A 62 16.42 6.37 2.85
CA HIS A 62 15.91 5.41 3.82
C HIS A 62 16.66 4.08 3.66
N SER A 63 17.99 4.19 3.70
CA SER A 63 18.88 3.07 3.89
C SER A 63 18.81 2.63 5.36
N GLU A 64 18.01 1.61 5.66
CA GLU A 64 18.16 0.62 6.76
C GLU A 64 16.91 -0.30 6.86
N GLN A 65 16.51 -0.96 5.75
CA GLN A 65 15.42 -1.95 5.77
C GLN A 65 15.89 -3.40 5.97
N GLU A 66 17.16 -3.63 6.30
CA GLU A 66 17.72 -4.98 6.34
C GLU A 66 17.19 -5.88 7.48
N GLN A 67 16.38 -5.36 8.42
CA GLN A 67 15.97 -6.15 9.60
C GLN A 67 14.49 -6.07 10.00
N ASN A 68 13.59 -5.49 9.19
CA ASN A 68 12.17 -5.46 9.56
C ASN A 68 11.39 -6.61 8.92
N THR A 69 11.74 -7.85 9.26
CA THR A 69 10.99 -9.02 8.80
C THR A 69 9.80 -9.29 9.70
N ARG A 70 8.78 -9.93 9.12
CA ARG A 70 7.58 -10.37 9.81
C ARG A 70 7.29 -11.82 9.44
N TRP A 71 6.43 -12.46 10.22
CA TRP A 71 6.06 -13.87 10.05
C TRP A 71 4.57 -14.01 9.79
N CYS A 72 4.19 -15.02 9.01
CA CYS A 72 2.79 -15.30 8.75
C CYS A 72 2.16 -15.96 9.98
N PRO A 73 1.06 -15.40 10.54
CA PRO A 73 0.39 -16.02 11.67
C PRO A 73 -0.19 -17.42 11.40
N TYR A 74 -0.40 -17.79 10.14
CA TYR A 74 -0.93 -19.11 9.78
C TYR A 74 0.15 -20.12 9.42
N CYS A 75 1.02 -19.80 8.47
CA CYS A 75 1.97 -20.77 7.91
C CYS A 75 3.38 -20.67 8.48
N GLY A 76 3.68 -19.63 9.28
CA GLY A 76 5.00 -19.43 9.87
C GLY A 76 6.09 -18.94 8.90
N GLU A 77 5.78 -18.78 7.62
CA GLU A 77 6.73 -18.25 6.62
C GLU A 77 7.09 -16.78 6.90
N GLN A 78 8.31 -16.40 6.54
CA GLN A 78 8.90 -15.11 6.82
C GLN A 78 9.04 -14.26 5.54
N ALA A 79 8.72 -12.97 5.62
CA ALA A 79 8.92 -11.99 4.55
C ALA A 79 9.09 -10.58 5.13
N TYR A 80 9.66 -9.67 4.33
CA TYR A 80 9.83 -8.26 4.71
C TYR A 80 8.49 -7.62 5.12
N ALA A 81 8.51 -6.68 6.07
CA ALA A 81 7.30 -6.07 6.64
C ALA A 81 6.39 -5.39 5.59
N ASP A 82 6.97 -5.00 4.46
CA ASP A 82 6.29 -4.41 3.31
C ASP A 82 5.76 -5.45 2.30
N SER A 83 5.80 -6.75 2.62
CA SER A 83 5.31 -7.83 1.75
C SER A 83 3.91 -8.33 2.11
N TRP A 84 3.25 -7.74 3.12
CA TRP A 84 2.04 -8.28 3.76
C TRP A 84 0.77 -7.51 3.36
N TRP A 85 0.45 -7.46 2.06
CA TRP A 85 -0.64 -6.61 1.54
C TRP A 85 -1.74 -7.40 0.86
N THR A 86 -2.97 -6.95 1.04
CA THR A 86 -4.09 -7.44 0.23
C THR A 86 -3.97 -6.88 -1.19
N GLN A 87 -4.52 -7.61 -2.16
CA GLN A 87 -4.54 -7.14 -3.55
C GLN A 87 -5.34 -5.84 -3.70
N GLU A 88 -6.38 -5.66 -2.87
CA GLU A 88 -7.19 -4.45 -2.81
C GLU A 88 -6.39 -3.24 -2.33
N GLN A 89 -5.58 -3.40 -1.27
CA GLN A 89 -4.69 -2.33 -0.77
C GLN A 89 -3.67 -1.90 -1.82
N ILE A 90 -3.04 -2.86 -2.51
CA ILE A 90 -2.11 -2.57 -3.60
C ILE A 90 -2.81 -1.79 -4.71
N ALA A 91 -3.99 -2.24 -5.14
CA ALA A 91 -4.76 -1.56 -6.19
C ALA A 91 -5.19 -0.15 -5.79
N TYR A 92 -5.59 0.03 -4.54
CA TYR A 92 -5.96 1.32 -3.97
C TYR A 92 -4.79 2.30 -4.02
N VAL A 93 -3.61 1.92 -3.52
CA VAL A 93 -2.41 2.79 -3.55
C VAL A 93 -1.96 3.08 -4.98
N ASN A 94 -1.98 2.07 -5.86
CA ASN A 94 -1.65 2.24 -7.28
C ASN A 94 -2.58 3.25 -7.99
N THR A 95 -3.81 3.42 -7.51
CA THR A 95 -4.74 4.43 -8.04
C THR A 95 -4.24 5.86 -7.77
N PHE A 96 -3.67 6.10 -6.59
CA PHE A 96 -3.05 7.39 -6.29
C PHE A 96 -1.79 7.61 -7.14
N ALA A 97 -0.92 6.60 -7.24
CA ALA A 97 0.26 6.68 -8.09
C ALA A 97 -0.09 6.95 -9.56
N HIS A 98 -1.17 6.33 -10.06
CA HIS A 98 -1.72 6.61 -11.37
C HIS A 98 -2.14 8.07 -11.53
N ASN A 99 -2.86 8.63 -10.56
CA ASN A 99 -3.33 10.01 -10.59
C ASN A 99 -2.19 11.02 -10.48
N ILE A 100 -1.17 10.73 -9.67
CA ILE A 100 0.08 11.52 -9.58
C ILE A 100 0.73 11.58 -10.96
N ARG A 101 0.91 10.41 -11.60
CA ARG A 101 1.45 10.33 -12.96
C ARG A 101 0.58 11.09 -13.96
N ALA A 102 -0.74 10.94 -13.89
CA ALA A 102 -1.68 11.64 -14.77
C ALA A 102 -1.54 13.15 -14.65
N GLU A 103 -1.45 13.68 -13.43
CA GLU A 103 -1.20 15.10 -13.16
C GLU A 103 0.10 15.55 -13.79
N MET A 104 1.22 14.86 -13.55
CA MET A 104 2.52 15.20 -14.12
C MET A 104 2.54 15.22 -15.65
N VAL A 105 1.95 14.19 -16.28
CA VAL A 105 1.88 14.11 -17.75
C VAL A 105 0.98 15.20 -18.31
N ASN A 106 -0.19 15.44 -17.71
CA ASN A 106 -1.11 16.48 -18.15
C ASN A 106 -0.51 17.88 -18.00
N GLU A 107 0.22 18.15 -16.91
CA GLU A 107 0.94 19.41 -16.72
C GLU A 107 2.05 19.62 -17.75
N MET A 108 2.83 18.57 -18.05
CA MET A 108 3.87 18.62 -19.08
C MET A 108 3.27 18.93 -20.47
N LEU A 109 2.16 18.28 -20.82
CA LEU A 109 1.46 18.49 -22.09
C LEU A 109 0.90 19.92 -22.21
N GLU A 110 0.29 20.44 -21.14
CA GLU A 110 -0.20 21.82 -21.11
C GLU A 110 0.95 22.84 -21.21
N SER A 111 2.10 22.57 -20.58
CA SER A 111 3.29 23.40 -20.70
C SER A 111 3.84 23.43 -22.12
N LEU A 112 3.97 22.26 -22.77
CA LEU A 112 4.40 22.15 -24.17
C LEU A 112 3.47 22.93 -25.10
N LYS A 113 2.15 22.80 -24.93
CA LYS A 113 1.15 23.52 -25.73
C LYS A 113 1.30 25.04 -25.65
N ARG A 114 1.65 25.59 -24.47
CA ARG A 114 1.87 27.04 -24.29
C ARG A 114 3.13 27.54 -25.02
N GLN A 115 4.12 26.68 -25.23
CA GLN A 115 5.37 27.03 -25.90
C GLN A 115 5.25 27.01 -27.44
N PHE A 116 4.23 26.35 -28.00
CA PHE A 116 3.95 26.40 -29.42
C PHE A 116 3.31 27.76 -29.80
N PRO A 117 3.96 28.60 -30.63
CA PRO A 117 3.37 29.85 -31.07
C PRO A 117 2.15 29.60 -31.97
N LYS A 118 1.04 30.32 -31.74
CA LYS A 118 -0.05 30.43 -32.71
C LYS A 118 0.49 31.19 -33.93
N SER A 119 0.94 30.47 -34.97
CA SER A 119 1.44 31.10 -36.20
C SER A 119 0.37 32.01 -36.80
N SER A 120 0.62 33.32 -36.81
CA SER A 120 -0.24 34.32 -37.47
C SER A 120 0.34 34.80 -38.81
N THR A 121 1.43 34.20 -39.31
CA THR A 121 2.19 34.76 -40.46
C THR A 121 2.81 33.75 -41.44
N GLY A 122 2.60 32.43 -41.28
CA GLY A 122 3.21 31.42 -42.16
C GLY A 122 2.23 30.32 -42.61
N LEU A 123 2.38 29.87 -43.87
CA LEU A 123 1.52 28.90 -44.60
C LEU A 123 1.53 27.46 -44.05
N ILE A 124 2.07 27.22 -42.85
CA ILE A 124 2.20 25.88 -42.27
C ILE A 124 1.58 25.87 -40.87
N SER A 125 0.43 25.22 -40.75
CA SER A 125 -0.25 24.96 -39.49
C SER A 125 0.07 23.53 -39.03
N PHE A 126 0.75 23.39 -37.89
CA PHE A 126 0.87 22.11 -37.20
C PHE A 126 -0.18 22.03 -36.10
N GLU A 127 -1.06 21.03 -36.18
CA GLU A 127 -2.05 20.73 -35.14
C GLU A 127 -1.54 19.58 -34.28
N PHE A 128 -1.17 19.89 -33.03
CA PHE A 128 -0.71 18.88 -32.07
C PHE A 128 -1.93 18.28 -31.35
N LYS A 129 -2.26 17.02 -31.66
CA LYS A 129 -3.36 16.28 -31.03
C LYS A 129 -2.79 15.36 -29.96
N TYR A 130 -3.20 15.59 -28.71
CA TYR A 130 -2.93 14.70 -27.59
C TYR A 130 -4.21 14.50 -26.79
N GLU A 131 -4.28 13.37 -26.10
CA GLU A 131 -5.35 13.07 -25.15
C GLU A 131 -4.78 13.15 -23.74
N ALA A 132 -5.45 13.93 -22.88
CA ALA A 132 -5.07 14.01 -21.47
C ALA A 132 -5.31 12.65 -20.80
N MET A 133 -4.43 12.29 -19.87
CA MET A 133 -4.63 11.11 -19.05
C MET A 133 -5.85 11.28 -18.15
N SER A 134 -6.66 10.23 -18.04
CA SER A 134 -7.82 10.20 -17.16
C SER A 134 -7.42 10.08 -15.70
N TYR A 135 -8.23 10.62 -14.80
CA TYR A 135 -8.12 10.38 -13.36
C TYR A 135 -9.02 9.23 -12.94
N ILE A 136 -8.58 8.46 -11.95
CA ILE A 136 -9.33 7.36 -11.36
C ILE A 136 -9.69 7.73 -9.93
N THR A 137 -10.97 7.66 -9.57
CA THR A 137 -11.38 7.90 -8.18
C THR A 137 -10.89 6.75 -7.29
N PRO A 138 -10.02 7.00 -6.29
CA PRO A 138 -9.56 5.96 -5.38
C PRO A 138 -10.73 5.44 -4.55
N TRP A 139 -10.84 4.12 -4.44
CA TRP A 139 -11.82 3.44 -3.62
C TRP A 139 -11.21 2.21 -2.97
N ILE A 140 -11.49 2.02 -1.69
CA ILE A 140 -11.20 0.80 -0.93
C ILE A 140 -12.37 0.51 -0.02
N SER A 141 -12.70 -0.76 0.13
CA SER A 141 -13.78 -1.19 1.01
C SER A 141 -13.47 -0.82 2.46
N PRO A 142 -14.46 -0.32 3.24
CA PRO A 142 -14.29 -0.17 4.67
C PRO A 142 -13.95 -1.52 5.32
N GLU A 143 -13.07 -1.49 6.32
CA GLU A 143 -12.68 -2.69 7.04
C GLU A 143 -13.80 -3.11 8.01
N VAL A 144 -14.19 -4.39 7.94
CA VAL A 144 -15.29 -4.97 8.74
C VAL A 144 -14.76 -5.85 9.86
N ASP A 145 -15.49 -6.05 10.96
CA ASP A 145 -15.07 -6.93 12.06
C ASP A 145 -15.51 -8.39 11.83
N ASP A 146 -14.72 -9.11 11.02
CA ASP A 146 -14.95 -10.48 10.53
C ASP A 146 -13.91 -11.51 11.02
N MET A 147 -13.13 -11.18 12.06
CA MET A 147 -12.06 -12.02 12.57
C MET A 147 -11.97 -11.95 14.10
N GLU A 148 -11.46 -13.02 14.71
CA GLU A 148 -11.33 -13.16 16.15
C GLU A 148 -9.96 -12.72 16.66
N THR A 149 -9.95 -11.92 17.74
CA THR A 149 -8.72 -11.46 18.39
C THR A 149 -8.12 -12.51 19.32
N PHE A 150 -6.83 -12.79 19.13
CA PHE A 150 -6.00 -13.65 19.96
C PHE A 150 -4.81 -12.87 20.53
N ALA A 151 -4.44 -13.18 21.78
CA ALA A 151 -3.25 -12.63 22.42
C ALA A 151 -2.06 -13.58 22.23
N LEU A 152 -0.91 -13.02 21.83
CA LEU A 152 0.36 -13.73 21.63
C LEU A 152 1.39 -13.22 22.65
N PRO A 153 1.58 -13.93 23.79
CA PRO A 153 2.39 -13.44 24.91
C PRO A 153 3.87 -13.18 24.61
N CYS A 154 4.47 -13.83 23.61
CA CYS A 154 5.91 -13.74 23.36
C CYS A 154 6.39 -12.31 23.03
N CYS A 155 5.52 -11.50 22.43
CA CYS A 155 5.79 -10.11 22.06
C CYS A 155 4.73 -9.15 22.59
N ASN A 156 3.86 -9.60 23.50
CA ASN A 156 2.68 -8.87 23.93
C ASN A 156 1.85 -8.31 22.75
N LEU A 157 1.68 -9.13 21.71
CA LEU A 157 1.02 -8.77 20.47
C LEU A 157 -0.42 -9.28 20.49
N ARG A 158 -1.36 -8.51 19.92
CA ARG A 158 -2.67 -9.04 19.53
C ARG A 158 -2.72 -9.27 18.02
N ILE A 159 -3.43 -10.32 17.62
CA ILE A 159 -3.63 -10.66 16.21
C ILE A 159 -5.09 -11.05 15.99
N LYS A 160 -5.68 -10.66 14.86
CA LYS A 160 -6.99 -11.17 14.44
C LYS A 160 -6.83 -12.21 13.34
N LEU A 161 -7.46 -13.37 13.51
CA LEU A 161 -7.43 -14.50 12.58
C LEU A 161 -8.85 -14.93 12.21
N GLU A 162 -8.99 -15.72 11.14
CA GLU A 162 -10.26 -16.32 10.73
C GLU A 162 -11.01 -16.98 11.91
N ASP A 163 -12.32 -16.79 11.93
CA ASP A 163 -13.21 -17.40 12.93
C ASP A 163 -12.99 -18.92 12.99
N ASN A 164 -12.98 -19.47 14.21
CA ASN A 164 -12.71 -20.90 14.49
C ASN A 164 -11.31 -21.39 14.11
N TRP A 165 -10.31 -20.51 14.00
CA TRP A 165 -8.92 -20.94 13.85
C TRP A 165 -8.47 -21.74 15.07
N SER A 166 -8.39 -23.07 14.92
CA SER A 166 -8.11 -24.02 16.02
C SER A 166 -6.71 -24.64 15.96
N ARG A 167 -5.84 -24.14 15.06
CA ARG A 167 -4.48 -24.65 14.87
C ARG A 167 -3.47 -23.75 15.60
N MET A 168 -2.18 -24.09 15.45
CA MET A 168 -1.09 -23.21 15.88
C MET A 168 -1.17 -21.88 15.15
N ALA A 169 -0.90 -20.79 15.85
CA ALA A 169 -0.66 -19.47 15.27
C ALA A 169 0.77 -19.03 15.55
N TYR A 170 1.40 -18.33 14.62
CA TYR A 170 2.77 -17.83 14.76
C TYR A 170 2.75 -16.33 15.07
N CYS A 171 3.64 -15.88 15.93
CA CYS A 171 3.78 -14.46 16.21
C CYS A 171 4.22 -13.69 14.97
N HIS A 172 3.44 -12.67 14.56
CA HIS A 172 3.78 -11.83 13.40
C HIS A 172 5.12 -11.09 13.56
N VAL A 173 5.58 -10.88 14.80
CA VAL A 173 6.79 -10.13 15.13
C VAL A 173 8.03 -11.02 15.30
N CYS A 174 7.92 -12.23 15.86
CA CYS A 174 9.09 -13.07 16.15
C CYS A 174 9.01 -14.51 15.63
N GLY A 175 7.88 -14.90 15.02
CA GLY A 175 7.67 -16.25 14.51
C GLY A 175 7.43 -17.33 15.57
N PHE A 176 7.39 -17.00 16.86
CA PHE A 176 7.17 -18.00 17.91
C PHE A 176 5.78 -18.67 17.75
N PRO A 177 5.68 -20.00 17.79
CA PRO A 177 4.43 -20.72 17.63
C PRO A 177 3.63 -20.79 18.93
N HIS A 178 2.35 -20.42 18.87
CA HIS A 178 1.38 -20.45 19.96
C HIS A 178 0.25 -21.44 19.65
N GLN A 179 -0.07 -22.30 20.61
CA GLN A 179 -1.32 -23.04 20.58
C GLN A 179 -2.43 -22.13 21.06
N LEU A 180 -3.38 -21.80 20.18
CA LEU A 180 -4.51 -20.95 20.55
C LEU A 180 -5.45 -21.76 21.43
N LEU A 181 -5.62 -21.29 22.66
CA LEU A 181 -6.70 -21.75 23.52
C LEU A 181 -7.96 -21.07 23.00
N GLY A 182 -8.79 -21.80 22.24
CA GLY A 182 -10.07 -21.30 21.80
C GLY A 182 -10.86 -20.75 22.99
N LYS A 183 -11.67 -19.71 22.77
CA LYS A 183 -12.56 -19.18 23.82
C LYS A 183 -13.29 -20.34 24.46
N GLN A 184 -13.12 -20.51 25.77
CA GLN A 184 -14.13 -21.22 26.54
C GLN A 184 -15.38 -20.37 26.42
N SER A 185 -16.29 -20.85 25.58
CA SER A 185 -17.65 -20.33 25.38
C SER A 185 -18.38 -20.17 26.70
#